data_AF-A0A8K0EGK9-F1
#
_entry.id   AF-A0A8K0EGK9-F1
#
_cell.length_a   1.000
_cell.length_b   1.000
_cell.length_c   1.000
_cell.angle_alpha   90.00
_cell.angle_beta   90.00
_cell.angle_gamma   90.00
#
_symmetry.space_group_name_H-M   'P 1'
#
loop_
_entity.id
_entity.type
_entity.pdbx_description
1 polymer ?
#
loop_
_entity_poly.entity_id
_entity_poly.type
_entity_poly.pdbx_seq_one_letter_code
_entity_poly.pdbx_strand_id
1 'polypeptide(L)'
;MKIAEPAYLRLVPNVTANRTGYDLVIATFSSVPFTVDHVQYVPDVGRHLDDPANWSPRLITNRPRFPNEVNIVPDDVFQQPGVLSVASGFFSPTKTHGSVDLLQGWAQQEVSPVTISSQASGEEWFYHRVEWADMNGDGRKDALTARANFNPLDQLGLEASSKSQLVWFEQPSSYPALSPSWNGHLIADCADLFFRSANLNVGGKNKTVIFSAGYFSKRLCVTWTEDQNGDWSDVTKVRTTTIDDELGVYFSVEVADMNSDSRLDLLVTVNSPDNGTVLVYEIPDDVTKGPWERRVISDGFSVPGLFKQGKGSPGFAVPFYPSVANR
;
A
#
# COMPACT_ATOMS: atom_id res chain seq x y z
N MET A 1 13.88 13.51 -20.72
CA MET A 1 12.71 13.71 -19.85
C MET A 1 13.18 14.10 -18.45
N LYS A 2 12.55 15.08 -17.80
CA LYS A 2 12.73 15.35 -16.36
C LYS A 2 11.36 15.38 -15.70
N ILE A 3 10.97 14.27 -15.07
CA ILE A 3 9.85 14.27 -14.12
C ILE A 3 10.41 14.77 -12.80
N ALA A 4 9.83 15.83 -12.26
CA ALA A 4 10.19 16.33 -10.95
C ALA A 4 9.59 15.40 -9.89
N GLU A 5 10.42 15.00 -8.92
CA GLU A 5 9.98 14.30 -7.71
C GLU A 5 9.10 13.05 -7.96
N PRO A 6 9.54 12.10 -8.83
CA PRO A 6 8.84 10.85 -8.97
C PRO A 6 8.89 10.06 -7.67
N ALA A 7 7.74 9.53 -7.26
CA ALA A 7 7.59 8.83 -5.99
C ALA A 7 7.22 7.36 -6.18
N TYR A 8 6.07 7.09 -6.78
CA TYR A 8 5.60 5.73 -7.06
C TYR A 8 5.47 5.51 -8.56
N LEU A 9 5.90 4.33 -8.99
CA LEU A 9 5.89 3.90 -10.38
C LEU A 9 5.12 2.59 -10.49
N ARG A 10 4.27 2.49 -11.50
CA ARG A 10 3.51 1.26 -11.77
C ARG A 10 3.45 0.99 -13.27
N LEU A 11 3.87 -0.19 -13.69
CA LEU A 11 3.54 -0.70 -15.01
C LEU A 11 2.11 -1.22 -15.00
N VAL A 12 1.31 -0.78 -15.97
CA VAL A 12 -0.08 -1.23 -16.15
C VAL A 12 -0.27 -1.71 -17.59
N PRO A 13 -1.08 -2.76 -17.83
CA PRO A 13 -1.39 -3.18 -19.20
C PRO A 13 -1.96 -2.03 -20.03
N ASN A 14 -1.52 -1.87 -21.28
CA ASN A 14 -1.98 -0.76 -22.11
C ASN A 14 -3.47 -0.94 -22.48
N VAL A 15 -4.34 -0.14 -21.87
CA VAL A 15 -5.79 -0.28 -22.04
C VAL A 15 -6.31 0.30 -23.37
N THR A 16 -5.49 1.06 -24.09
CA THR A 16 -5.84 1.66 -25.41
C THR A 16 -5.44 0.77 -26.60
N ALA A 17 -4.53 -0.18 -26.38
CA ALA A 17 -3.97 -1.06 -27.42
C ALA A 17 -4.33 -2.54 -27.16
N ASN A 18 -5.59 -2.82 -26.76
CA ASN A 18 -6.06 -4.18 -26.44
C ASN A 18 -5.14 -4.94 -25.45
N ARG A 19 -4.52 -4.24 -24.49
CA ARG A 19 -3.58 -4.80 -23.50
C ARG A 19 -2.32 -5.41 -24.12
N THR A 20 -1.98 -5.00 -25.34
CA THR A 20 -0.69 -5.32 -25.94
C THR A 20 0.33 -4.25 -25.51
N GLY A 21 1.26 -4.64 -24.64
CA GLY A 21 2.26 -3.72 -24.06
C GLY A 21 1.84 -3.13 -22.71
N TYR A 22 2.66 -2.22 -22.21
CA TYR A 22 2.54 -1.62 -20.88
C TYR A 22 2.66 -0.11 -20.94
N ASP A 23 1.84 0.58 -20.16
CA ASP A 23 1.99 1.99 -19.84
C ASP A 23 2.70 2.12 -18.49
N LEU A 24 3.50 3.17 -18.31
CA LEU A 24 4.12 3.51 -17.02
C LEU A 24 3.31 4.62 -16.37
N VAL A 25 2.62 4.31 -15.27
CA VAL A 25 1.94 5.30 -14.43
C VAL A 25 2.89 5.79 -13.35
N ILE A 26 2.86 7.09 -13.10
CA ILE A 26 3.82 7.81 -12.26
C ILE A 26 3.04 8.73 -11.32
N ALA A 27 3.17 8.49 -10.02
CA ALA A 27 2.77 9.44 -8.99
C ALA A 27 3.99 10.31 -8.62
N THR A 28 3.78 11.61 -8.55
CA THR A 28 4.80 12.59 -8.14
C THR A 28 4.28 13.36 -6.94
N PHE A 29 5.11 13.60 -5.93
CA PHE A 29 4.73 14.45 -4.80
C PHE A 29 5.86 15.38 -4.38
N SER A 30 5.48 16.51 -3.79
CA SER A 30 6.41 17.41 -3.09
C SER A 30 6.03 17.56 -1.62
N SER A 31 7.05 17.56 -0.75
CA SER A 31 6.87 17.94 0.66
C SER A 31 6.74 19.46 0.86
N VAL A 32 7.00 20.26 -0.18
CA VAL A 32 6.84 21.72 -0.16
C VAL A 32 5.34 22.06 -0.11
N PRO A 33 4.87 22.82 0.90
CA PRO A 33 3.46 23.20 1.00
C PRO A 33 2.93 23.93 -0.24
N PHE A 34 1.63 23.81 -0.52
CA PHE A 34 0.93 24.47 -1.64
C PHE A 34 1.37 24.10 -3.06
N THR A 35 2.32 23.18 -3.22
CA THR A 35 2.65 22.59 -4.52
C THR A 35 1.50 21.75 -5.06
N VAL A 36 1.44 21.64 -6.39
CA VAL A 36 0.52 20.73 -7.07
C VAL A 36 1.25 19.44 -7.40
N ASP A 37 0.66 18.34 -6.99
CA ASP A 37 1.16 17.00 -7.24
C ASP A 37 0.39 16.38 -8.42
N HIS A 38 0.94 15.31 -9.00
CA HIS A 38 0.41 14.76 -10.24
C HIS A 38 0.40 13.24 -10.22
N VAL A 39 -0.61 12.68 -10.90
CA VAL A 39 -0.59 11.32 -11.43
C VAL A 39 -0.53 11.44 -12.94
N GLN A 40 0.48 10.86 -13.54
CA GLN A 40 0.77 10.93 -14.98
C GLN A 40 1.01 9.53 -15.54
N TYR A 41 1.00 9.38 -16.86
CA TYR A 41 1.46 8.15 -17.49
C TYR A 41 2.28 8.39 -18.75
N VAL A 42 3.15 7.45 -19.06
CA VAL A 42 3.84 7.34 -20.35
C VAL A 42 3.24 6.13 -21.08
N PRO A 43 2.64 6.33 -22.27
CA PRO A 43 2.05 5.22 -23.02
C PRO A 43 3.14 4.31 -23.60
N ASP A 44 2.82 3.01 -23.66
CA ASP A 44 3.53 1.99 -24.44
C ASP A 44 5.05 1.97 -24.22
N VAL A 45 5.48 2.12 -22.96
CA VAL A 45 6.91 2.21 -22.60
C VAL A 45 7.71 1.00 -23.07
N GLY A 46 7.08 -0.17 -23.17
CA GLY A 46 7.72 -1.40 -23.64
C GLY A 46 8.26 -1.31 -25.08
N ARG A 47 7.62 -0.53 -25.96
CA ARG A 47 8.07 -0.32 -27.35
C ARG A 47 9.11 0.78 -27.51
N HIS A 48 9.40 1.51 -26.43
CA HIS A 48 10.26 2.69 -26.45
C HIS A 48 11.39 2.62 -25.41
N LEU A 49 11.74 1.41 -24.94
CA LEU A 49 12.80 1.20 -23.94
C LEU A 49 14.20 1.57 -24.44
N ASP A 50 14.40 1.64 -25.75
CA ASP A 50 15.63 2.04 -26.41
C ASP A 50 15.91 3.55 -26.31
N ASP A 51 14.89 4.37 -26.07
CA ASP A 51 15.03 5.82 -25.90
C ASP A 51 14.13 6.40 -24.78
N PRO A 52 14.39 6.06 -23.50
CA PRO A 52 13.64 6.60 -22.36
C PRO A 52 13.76 8.12 -22.21
N ALA A 53 14.80 8.72 -22.80
CA ALA A 53 15.02 10.16 -22.73
C ALA A 53 13.93 10.96 -23.47
N ASN A 54 13.29 10.37 -24.48
CA ASN A 54 12.25 10.99 -25.31
C ASN A 54 10.82 10.61 -24.94
N TRP A 55 10.63 9.83 -23.87
CA TRP A 55 9.30 9.57 -23.34
C TRP A 55 8.57 10.88 -22.96
N SER A 56 7.26 10.91 -23.19
CA SER A 56 6.41 12.10 -22.97
C SER A 56 5.25 11.76 -22.02
N PRO A 57 5.32 12.18 -20.74
CA PRO A 57 4.24 11.94 -19.80
C PRO A 57 2.98 12.73 -20.18
N ARG A 58 1.82 12.10 -19.98
CA ARG A 58 0.50 12.70 -20.11
C ARG A 58 -0.14 12.78 -18.73
N LEU A 59 -0.81 13.90 -18.45
CA LEU A 59 -1.50 14.08 -17.18
C LEU A 59 -2.71 13.13 -17.12
N ILE A 60 -2.85 12.41 -16.00
CA ILE A 60 -4.10 11.72 -15.65
C ILE A 60 -4.94 12.66 -14.79
N THR A 61 -4.35 13.15 -13.70
CA THR A 61 -5.01 14.05 -12.76
C THR A 61 -3.99 14.76 -11.88
N ASN A 62 -4.38 15.91 -11.33
CA ASN A 62 -3.61 16.69 -10.35
C ASN A 62 -4.41 16.95 -9.06
N ARG A 63 -5.46 16.15 -8.84
CA ARG A 63 -6.42 16.33 -7.74
C ARG A 63 -5.97 15.68 -6.41
N PRO A 64 -5.44 14.45 -6.38
CA PRO A 64 -4.96 13.85 -5.15
C PRO A 64 -3.79 14.65 -4.57
N ARG A 65 -3.82 14.93 -3.27
CA ARG A 65 -2.75 15.65 -2.58
C ARG A 65 -1.73 14.63 -2.11
N PHE A 66 -0.47 14.78 -2.49
CA PHE A 66 0.59 13.84 -2.16
C PHE A 66 0.20 12.39 -2.58
N PRO A 67 0.03 12.14 -3.90
CA PRO A 67 -0.33 10.81 -4.39
C PRO A 67 0.78 9.82 -4.04
N ASN A 68 0.41 8.83 -3.23
CA ASN A 68 1.27 7.72 -2.84
C ASN A 68 1.16 6.61 -3.89
N GLU A 69 0.91 5.36 -3.47
CA GLU A 69 0.86 4.26 -4.42
C GLU A 69 -0.32 4.40 -5.38
N VAL A 70 0.00 4.21 -6.66
CA VAL A 70 -0.96 4.03 -7.74
C VAL A 70 -0.91 2.58 -8.19
N ASN A 71 -2.08 1.96 -8.29
CA ASN A 71 -2.18 0.55 -8.69
C ASN A 71 -3.37 0.33 -9.63
N ILE A 72 -3.34 -0.78 -10.35
CA ILE A 72 -4.48 -1.25 -11.14
C ILE A 72 -5.50 -1.89 -10.21
N VAL A 73 -6.76 -1.52 -10.40
CA VAL A 73 -7.87 -2.24 -9.77
C VAL A 73 -8.14 -3.51 -10.57
N PRO A 74 -8.24 -4.68 -9.93
CA PRO A 74 -8.61 -5.91 -10.62
C PRO A 74 -9.92 -5.77 -11.41
N ASP A 75 -9.96 -6.32 -12.62
CA ASP A 75 -11.11 -6.19 -13.53
C ASP A 75 -12.42 -6.67 -12.89
N ASP A 76 -12.35 -7.67 -12.00
CA ASP A 76 -13.50 -8.28 -11.35
C ASP A 76 -14.13 -7.41 -10.25
N VAL A 77 -13.46 -6.36 -9.78
CA VAL A 77 -14.03 -5.36 -8.86
C VAL A 77 -15.17 -4.61 -9.54
N PHE A 78 -14.94 -4.13 -10.78
CA PHE A 78 -15.90 -3.30 -11.51
C PHE A 78 -16.45 -3.94 -12.79
N GLN A 79 -16.08 -5.20 -13.05
CA GLN A 79 -16.38 -5.93 -14.29
C GLN A 79 -15.92 -5.16 -15.55
N GLN A 80 -14.82 -4.41 -15.42
CA GLN A 80 -14.27 -3.59 -16.51
C GLN A 80 -12.77 -3.37 -16.38
N PRO A 81 -12.05 -3.24 -17.52
CA PRO A 81 -10.66 -2.84 -17.55
C PRO A 81 -10.35 -1.46 -16.98
N GLY A 82 -9.11 -1.29 -16.53
CA GLY A 82 -8.43 -0.01 -16.65
C GLY A 82 -8.85 1.05 -15.64
N VAL A 83 -9.41 0.63 -14.51
CA VAL A 83 -9.55 1.51 -13.34
C VAL A 83 -8.23 1.50 -12.57
N LEU A 84 -7.75 2.68 -12.19
CA LEU A 84 -6.64 2.81 -11.24
C LEU A 84 -7.15 3.21 -9.87
N SER A 85 -6.48 2.74 -8.82
CA SER A 85 -6.61 3.24 -7.47
C SER A 85 -5.40 4.10 -7.10
N VAL A 86 -5.63 5.23 -6.45
CA VAL A 86 -4.57 6.09 -5.92
C VAL A 86 -4.83 6.31 -4.43
N ALA A 87 -3.88 5.91 -3.60
CA ALA A 87 -3.84 6.32 -2.20
C ALA A 87 -3.13 7.67 -2.10
N SER A 88 -3.56 8.55 -1.19
CA SER A 88 -3.01 9.90 -1.10
C SER A 88 -2.94 10.43 0.33
N GLY A 89 -2.25 11.57 0.46
CA GLY A 89 -2.10 12.33 1.69
C GLY A 89 -0.75 12.12 2.36
N PHE A 90 -0.39 13.08 3.22
CA PHE A 90 0.80 13.01 4.06
C PHE A 90 0.68 13.99 5.22
N PHE A 91 1.52 13.86 6.25
CA PHE A 91 1.50 14.76 7.40
C PHE A 91 2.06 16.17 7.13
N SER A 92 2.53 16.45 5.91
CA SER A 92 2.99 17.79 5.53
C SER A 92 1.84 18.80 5.54
N PRO A 93 2.09 20.07 5.93
CA PRO A 93 1.09 21.13 5.86
C PRO A 93 0.43 21.17 4.49
N THR A 94 -0.90 21.34 4.45
CA THR A 94 -1.76 21.36 3.24
C THR A 94 -1.99 20.01 2.55
N LYS A 95 -1.26 18.95 2.93
CA LYS A 95 -1.32 17.61 2.32
C LYS A 95 -1.99 16.56 3.21
N THR A 96 -2.48 16.96 4.37
CA THR A 96 -3.04 16.07 5.42
C THR A 96 -4.38 15.43 5.08
N HIS A 97 -5.09 15.98 4.10
CA HIS A 97 -6.37 15.45 3.62
C HIS A 97 -6.12 14.40 2.55
N GLY A 98 -5.77 13.18 2.97
CA GLY A 98 -5.62 12.03 2.09
C GLY A 98 -6.94 11.37 1.71
N SER A 99 -6.86 10.53 0.70
CA SER A 99 -7.98 9.82 0.09
C SER A 99 -7.55 8.46 -0.47
N VAL A 100 -8.54 7.60 -0.66
CA VAL A 100 -8.46 6.51 -1.64
C VAL A 100 -9.35 6.90 -2.81
N ASP A 101 -8.75 7.05 -3.97
CA ASP A 101 -9.37 7.57 -5.19
C ASP A 101 -9.37 6.55 -6.33
N LEU A 102 -10.44 6.56 -7.13
CA LEU A 102 -10.56 5.75 -8.35
C LEU A 102 -10.49 6.62 -9.60
N LEU A 103 -9.70 6.18 -10.59
CA LEU A 103 -9.48 6.87 -11.87
C LEU A 103 -9.89 5.96 -13.02
N GLN A 104 -11.05 6.22 -13.64
CA GLN A 104 -11.55 5.49 -14.81
C GLN A 104 -11.40 6.34 -16.07
N GLY A 105 -10.97 5.73 -17.19
CA GLY A 105 -10.85 6.44 -18.48
C GLY A 105 -9.59 7.32 -18.61
N TRP A 106 -8.61 7.11 -17.73
CA TRP A 106 -7.38 7.90 -17.62
C TRP A 106 -6.47 7.85 -18.86
N ALA A 107 -6.56 6.77 -19.64
CA ALA A 107 -5.69 6.58 -20.79
C ALA A 107 -6.13 7.38 -22.02
N GLN A 108 -7.36 7.92 -22.01
CA GLN A 108 -7.92 8.70 -23.12
C GLN A 108 -7.89 10.21 -22.86
N GLN A 109 -8.03 10.61 -21.60
CA GLN A 109 -8.15 12.01 -21.20
C GLN A 109 -7.78 12.19 -19.73
N GLU A 110 -7.63 13.45 -19.31
CA GLU A 110 -7.59 13.79 -17.90
C GLU A 110 -8.92 13.45 -17.21
N VAL A 111 -8.86 12.95 -15.99
CA VAL A 111 -10.02 12.45 -15.26
C VAL A 111 -10.13 13.07 -13.87
N SER A 112 -11.37 13.22 -13.41
CA SER A 112 -11.66 13.59 -12.04
C SER A 112 -11.77 12.33 -11.18
N PRO A 113 -11.09 12.27 -10.02
CA PRO A 113 -11.15 11.09 -9.18
C PRO A 113 -12.52 10.90 -8.53
N VAL A 114 -12.89 9.63 -8.33
CA VAL A 114 -13.99 9.25 -7.44
C VAL A 114 -13.38 8.81 -6.10
N THR A 115 -13.54 9.65 -5.07
CA THR A 115 -13.02 9.36 -3.72
C THR A 115 -13.94 8.36 -3.02
N ILE A 116 -13.43 7.15 -2.77
CA ILE A 116 -14.19 6.08 -2.09
C ILE A 116 -13.98 6.08 -0.58
N SER A 117 -12.85 6.59 -0.10
CA SER A 117 -12.60 6.65 1.34
C SER A 117 -13.61 7.57 2.03
N SER A 118 -14.44 7.02 2.91
CA SER A 118 -15.25 7.84 3.81
C SER A 118 -14.35 8.45 4.88
N GLN A 119 -14.48 9.76 5.09
CA GLN A 119 -13.80 10.43 6.20
C GLN A 119 -14.68 10.37 7.44
N ALA A 120 -14.17 9.80 8.53
CA ALA A 120 -14.75 10.01 9.85
C ALA A 120 -14.65 11.51 10.17
N SER A 121 -15.72 12.12 10.65
CA SER A 121 -15.78 13.57 10.84
C SER A 121 -14.66 14.06 11.77
N GLY A 122 -13.87 15.02 11.29
CA GLY A 122 -12.92 15.79 12.12
C GLY A 122 -11.48 15.27 12.19
N GLU A 123 -11.15 14.17 11.51
CA GLU A 123 -9.79 13.61 11.50
C GLU A 123 -9.17 13.62 10.10
N GLU A 124 -7.90 14.04 10.03
CA GLU A 124 -7.12 14.07 8.79
C GLU A 124 -6.33 12.77 8.63
N TRP A 125 -6.76 11.94 7.67
CA TRP A 125 -6.14 10.65 7.40
C TRP A 125 -5.33 10.70 6.11
N PHE A 126 -4.21 9.97 6.08
CA PHE A 126 -3.48 9.69 4.85
C PHE A 126 -3.30 8.20 4.62
N TYR A 127 -3.19 7.82 3.35
CA TYR A 127 -3.24 6.45 2.86
C TYR A 127 -2.05 6.22 1.93
N HIS A 128 -1.43 5.04 1.99
CA HIS A 128 -0.28 4.71 1.14
C HIS A 128 -0.53 3.60 0.13
N ARG A 129 -1.42 2.64 0.43
CA ARG A 129 -1.64 1.43 -0.38
C ARG A 129 -3.08 0.97 -0.32
N VAL A 130 -3.56 0.41 -1.43
CA VAL A 130 -4.84 -0.29 -1.51
C VAL A 130 -4.62 -1.71 -2.04
N GLU A 131 -5.24 -2.70 -1.39
CA GLU A 131 -5.44 -4.06 -1.91
C GLU A 131 -6.93 -4.36 -2.06
N TRP A 132 -7.28 -5.33 -2.90
CA TRP A 132 -8.67 -5.62 -3.26
C TRP A 132 -9.05 -7.04 -2.87
N ALA A 133 -9.96 -7.18 -1.91
CA ALA A 133 -10.38 -8.46 -1.36
C ALA A 133 -11.87 -8.42 -0.98
N ASP A 134 -12.57 -9.54 -1.10
CA ASP A 134 -13.95 -9.68 -0.59
C ASP A 134 -13.88 -9.88 0.93
N MET A 135 -14.23 -8.84 1.68
CA MET A 135 -14.00 -8.80 3.13
C MET A 135 -15.20 -9.32 3.93
N ASN A 136 -16.41 -9.28 3.37
CA ASN A 136 -17.64 -9.73 4.03
C ASN A 136 -18.24 -11.01 3.42
N GLY A 137 -17.63 -11.56 2.38
CA GLY A 137 -18.06 -12.79 1.71
C GLY A 137 -19.29 -12.60 0.81
N ASP A 138 -19.55 -11.37 0.35
CA ASP A 138 -20.73 -11.05 -0.46
C ASP A 138 -20.49 -11.19 -1.98
N GLY A 139 -19.29 -11.62 -2.39
CA GLY A 139 -18.88 -11.84 -3.77
C GLY A 139 -18.37 -10.58 -4.47
N ARG A 140 -18.28 -9.44 -3.79
CA ARG A 140 -17.72 -8.19 -4.31
C ARG A 140 -16.41 -7.88 -3.59
N LYS A 141 -15.47 -7.28 -4.31
CA LYS A 141 -14.15 -6.95 -3.75
C LYS A 141 -14.17 -5.54 -3.20
N ASP A 142 -13.76 -5.43 -1.96
CA ASP A 142 -13.65 -4.19 -1.21
C ASP A 142 -12.24 -3.61 -1.29
N ALA A 143 -12.11 -2.33 -0.95
CA ALA A 143 -10.81 -1.68 -0.86
C ALA A 143 -10.24 -1.83 0.56
N LEU A 144 -9.31 -2.77 0.74
CA LEU A 144 -8.52 -2.92 1.95
C LEU A 144 -7.36 -1.90 1.93
N THR A 145 -7.19 -1.12 2.99
CA THR A 145 -6.12 -0.10 3.08
C THR A 145 -5.66 0.08 4.52
N ALA A 146 -4.47 0.66 4.68
CA ALA A 146 -4.04 1.25 5.94
C ALA A 146 -4.22 2.77 5.89
N ARG A 147 -4.45 3.39 7.05
CA ARG A 147 -4.50 4.84 7.21
C ARG A 147 -3.77 5.28 8.46
N ALA A 148 -3.16 6.45 8.38
CA ALA A 148 -2.54 7.08 9.54
C ALA A 148 -3.03 8.52 9.73
N ASN A 149 -3.13 8.90 11.00
CA ASN A 149 -3.33 10.26 11.44
C ASN A 149 -2.11 10.63 12.27
N PHE A 150 -1.35 11.61 11.81
CA PHE A 150 -0.16 12.06 12.51
C PHE A 150 -0.49 13.25 13.38
N ASN A 151 -0.15 13.15 14.67
CA ASN A 151 -0.21 14.30 15.56
C ASN A 151 1.19 14.92 15.70
N PRO A 152 1.40 16.19 15.33
CA PRO A 152 2.70 16.85 15.54
C PRO A 152 3.12 16.92 17.02
N LEU A 153 2.15 16.95 17.95
CA LEU A 153 2.41 16.99 19.39
C LEU A 153 2.95 15.67 19.93
N ASP A 154 2.79 14.59 19.18
CA ASP A 154 3.30 13.27 19.53
C ASP A 154 4.83 13.24 19.56
N GLN A 155 5.47 14.02 18.68
CA GLN A 155 6.92 14.21 18.71
C GLN A 155 7.40 15.04 19.91
N LEU A 156 6.50 15.76 20.57
CA LEU A 156 6.78 16.55 21.76
C LEU A 156 6.43 15.80 23.05
N GLY A 157 5.95 14.56 22.96
CA GLY A 157 5.56 13.75 24.12
C GLY A 157 4.33 14.29 24.88
N LEU A 158 3.49 15.08 24.20
CA LEU A 158 2.26 15.64 24.77
C LEU A 158 1.08 14.75 24.36
N GLU A 159 0.09 14.61 25.26
CA GLU A 159 -0.92 13.53 25.42
C GLU A 159 -1.74 13.03 24.20
N ALA A 160 -1.50 13.50 22.98
CA ALA A 160 -2.25 13.10 21.79
C ALA A 160 -1.42 12.21 20.86
N SER A 161 -1.78 10.92 20.79
CA SER A 161 -1.09 9.93 19.97
C SER A 161 -1.54 9.90 18.51
N SER A 162 -0.57 9.73 17.63
CA SER A 162 -0.75 9.36 16.23
C SER A 162 -1.51 8.03 16.17
N LYS A 163 -2.36 7.89 15.17
CA LYS A 163 -3.18 6.70 14.96
C LYS A 163 -2.72 5.96 13.72
N SER A 164 -2.74 4.64 13.80
CA SER A 164 -2.44 3.70 12.71
C SER A 164 -3.58 2.71 12.65
N GLN A 165 -4.32 2.67 11.54
CA GLN A 165 -5.47 1.79 11.38
C GLN A 165 -5.43 1.01 10.07
N LEU A 166 -5.68 -0.30 10.18
CA LEU A 166 -6.08 -1.15 9.06
C LEU A 166 -7.61 -1.03 8.91
N VAL A 167 -8.08 -0.69 7.72
CA VAL A 167 -9.49 -0.48 7.42
C VAL A 167 -9.86 -1.10 6.07
N TRP A 168 -11.13 -1.37 5.85
CA TRP A 168 -11.64 -1.67 4.52
C TRP A 168 -12.83 -0.77 4.18
N PHE A 169 -12.97 -0.44 2.91
CA PHE A 169 -14.12 0.29 2.38
C PHE A 169 -14.97 -0.65 1.55
N GLU A 170 -16.21 -0.84 1.98
CA GLU A 170 -17.18 -1.77 1.44
C GLU A 170 -17.74 -1.31 0.09
N GLN A 171 -17.65 -2.18 -0.91
CA GLN A 171 -18.17 -1.92 -2.23
C GLN A 171 -19.71 -1.88 -2.20
N PRO A 172 -20.34 -0.76 -2.62
CA PRO A 172 -21.79 -0.62 -2.62
C PRO A 172 -22.47 -1.71 -3.46
N SER A 173 -23.61 -2.21 -2.97
CA SER A 173 -24.40 -3.24 -3.64
C SER A 173 -25.21 -2.73 -4.85
N SER A 174 -25.31 -1.40 -5.01
CA SER A 174 -26.04 -0.76 -6.10
C SER A 174 -25.11 -0.17 -7.17
N TYR A 175 -25.57 -0.21 -8.43
CA TYR A 175 -24.89 0.45 -9.54
C TYR A 175 -25.18 1.97 -9.57
N PRO A 176 -24.20 2.80 -9.99
CA PRO A 176 -22.85 2.42 -10.38
C PRO A 176 -21.94 2.19 -9.16
N ALA A 177 -21.16 1.10 -9.16
CA ALA A 177 -20.19 0.82 -8.11
C ALA A 177 -19.07 1.86 -8.00
N LEU A 178 -18.87 2.68 -9.04
CA LEU A 178 -18.01 3.88 -9.02
C LEU A 178 -18.74 5.07 -8.37
N SER A 179 -19.24 4.89 -7.15
CA SER A 179 -19.82 5.95 -6.35
C SER A 179 -18.83 6.42 -5.28
N PRO A 180 -18.87 7.70 -4.88
CA PRO A 180 -18.03 8.19 -3.78
C PRO A 180 -18.48 7.62 -2.43
N SER A 181 -17.62 7.76 -1.42
CA SER A 181 -17.94 7.56 0.00
C SER A 181 -18.47 6.16 0.33
N TRP A 182 -17.65 5.14 0.10
CA TRP A 182 -17.92 3.76 0.50
C TRP A 182 -17.94 3.63 2.03
N ASN A 183 -18.71 2.66 2.53
CA ASN A 183 -18.85 2.43 3.96
C ASN A 183 -17.52 1.91 4.53
N GLY A 184 -16.97 2.58 5.53
CA GLY A 184 -15.65 2.26 6.08
C GLY A 184 -15.73 1.45 7.36
N HIS A 185 -14.90 0.41 7.46
CA HIS A 185 -14.86 -0.52 8.58
C HIS A 185 -13.44 -0.59 9.17
N LEU A 186 -13.32 -0.41 10.48
CA LEU A 186 -12.05 -0.56 11.19
C LEU A 186 -11.76 -2.04 11.47
N ILE A 187 -10.56 -2.50 11.12
CA ILE A 187 -10.10 -3.88 11.37
C ILE A 187 -9.22 -3.93 12.62
N ALA A 188 -8.15 -3.15 12.65
CA ALA A 188 -7.14 -3.22 13.71
C ALA A 188 -6.28 -1.95 13.80
N ASP A 189 -5.75 -1.67 14.99
CA ASP A 189 -4.82 -0.55 15.23
C ASP A 189 -3.35 -0.98 15.17
N CYS A 190 -2.90 -1.49 14.00
CA CYS A 190 -1.48 -1.83 13.79
C CYS A 190 -0.90 -1.40 12.43
N ALA A 191 -1.70 -1.28 11.37
CA ALA A 191 -1.22 -0.86 10.05
C ALA A 191 -1.30 0.66 9.87
N ASP A 192 -0.31 1.29 9.25
CA ASP A 192 -0.39 2.71 8.86
C ASP A 192 -0.07 2.96 7.39
N LEU A 193 1.04 2.42 6.90
CA LEU A 193 1.53 2.70 5.54
C LEU A 193 1.40 1.47 4.64
N PHE A 194 2.13 0.41 4.96
CA PHE A 194 2.28 -0.75 4.08
C PHE A 194 1.86 -2.03 4.76
N PHE A 195 1.17 -2.87 4.00
CA PHE A 195 0.69 -4.17 4.41
C PHE A 195 0.63 -5.08 3.19
N ARG A 196 0.50 -6.38 3.43
CA ARG A 196 0.23 -7.41 2.41
C ARG A 196 -0.77 -8.40 2.93
N SER A 197 -1.71 -8.80 2.08
CA SER A 197 -2.56 -9.96 2.33
C SER A 197 -2.00 -11.23 1.70
N ALA A 198 -2.24 -12.37 2.36
CA ALA A 198 -1.95 -13.70 1.82
C ALA A 198 -2.98 -14.71 2.36
N ASN A 199 -3.17 -15.82 1.64
CA ASN A 199 -3.95 -16.94 2.15
C ASN A 199 -3.02 -17.94 2.83
N LEU A 200 -3.17 -18.09 4.15
CA LEU A 200 -2.31 -18.93 4.98
C LEU A 200 -3.13 -19.75 5.98
N ASN A 201 -2.48 -20.73 6.59
CA ASN A 201 -3.11 -21.59 7.57
C ASN A 201 -3.34 -20.84 8.90
N VAL A 202 -4.61 -20.77 9.31
CA VAL A 202 -5.09 -20.25 10.58
C VAL A 202 -5.91 -21.36 11.25
N GLY A 203 -5.37 -21.99 12.30
CA GLY A 203 -6.09 -23.03 13.03
C GLY A 203 -6.51 -24.24 12.18
N GLY A 204 -5.70 -24.61 11.18
CA GLY A 204 -5.96 -25.74 10.27
C GLY A 204 -6.79 -25.40 9.03
N LYS A 205 -7.12 -24.13 8.80
CA LYS A 205 -7.86 -23.67 7.62
C LYS A 205 -7.08 -22.62 6.86
N ASN A 206 -7.09 -22.70 5.53
CA ASN A 206 -6.54 -21.64 4.69
C ASN A 206 -7.47 -20.42 4.74
N LYS A 207 -6.97 -19.27 5.21
CA LYS A 207 -7.72 -18.02 5.34
C LYS A 207 -6.86 -16.83 4.93
N THR A 208 -7.51 -15.74 4.52
CA THR A 208 -6.84 -14.45 4.36
C THR A 208 -6.24 -14.00 5.70
N VAL A 209 -4.98 -13.62 5.66
CA VAL A 209 -4.26 -12.96 6.77
C VAL A 209 -3.61 -11.70 6.22
N ILE A 210 -3.44 -10.70 7.08
CA ILE A 210 -2.92 -9.39 6.71
C ILE A 210 -1.68 -9.09 7.55
N PHE A 211 -0.55 -8.95 6.90
CA PHE A 211 0.72 -8.54 7.51
C PHE A 211 0.88 -7.05 7.40
N SER A 212 1.15 -6.37 8.50
CA SER A 212 1.21 -4.91 8.56
C SER A 212 2.57 -4.44 9.07
N ALA A 213 3.25 -3.61 8.29
CA ALA A 213 4.45 -2.90 8.69
C ALA A 213 4.04 -1.53 9.25
N GLY A 214 4.23 -1.34 10.56
CA GLY A 214 3.82 -0.15 11.27
C GLY A 214 4.94 0.87 11.46
N TYR A 215 4.86 1.99 10.74
CA TYR A 215 5.79 3.11 10.86
C TYR A 215 5.59 3.90 12.16
N PHE A 216 4.35 4.27 12.46
CA PHE A 216 3.97 5.01 13.67
C PHE A 216 3.64 4.05 14.81
N SER A 217 3.03 2.90 14.51
CA SER A 217 2.74 1.89 15.52
C SER A 217 4.00 1.17 16.02
N LYS A 218 5.11 1.26 15.26
CA LYS A 218 6.43 0.66 15.52
C LYS A 218 6.40 -0.86 15.73
N ARG A 219 5.49 -1.53 15.01
CA ARG A 219 5.22 -2.96 15.15
C ARG A 219 5.07 -3.60 13.78
N LEU A 220 5.58 -4.82 13.65
CA LEU A 220 5.19 -5.76 12.61
C LEU A 220 4.07 -6.63 13.19
N CYS A 221 2.91 -6.65 12.55
CA CYS A 221 1.76 -7.41 13.03
C CYS A 221 1.21 -8.37 11.97
N VAL A 222 0.53 -9.40 12.45
CA VAL A 222 -0.39 -10.23 11.66
C VAL A 222 -1.80 -10.08 12.20
N THR A 223 -2.75 -9.89 11.30
CA THR A 223 -4.19 -9.81 11.60
C THR A 223 -4.95 -10.88 10.82
N TRP A 224 -5.90 -11.54 11.47
CA TRP A 224 -6.77 -12.56 10.87
C TRP A 224 -8.18 -12.53 11.48
N THR A 225 -9.13 -13.20 10.86
CA THR A 225 -10.47 -13.44 11.43
C THR A 225 -10.65 -14.89 11.90
N GLU A 226 -11.19 -15.04 13.11
CA GLU A 226 -11.63 -16.33 13.65
C GLU A 226 -12.98 -16.76 13.05
N ASP A 227 -13.66 -15.90 12.28
CA ASP A 227 -14.90 -16.24 11.61
C ASP A 227 -14.75 -17.46 10.70
N GLN A 228 -15.73 -18.36 10.72
CA GLN A 228 -15.64 -19.63 10.02
C GLN A 228 -15.67 -19.49 8.50
N ASN A 229 -16.30 -18.43 8.00
CA ASN A 229 -16.44 -18.14 6.58
C ASN A 229 -15.41 -17.10 6.10
N GLY A 230 -14.60 -16.57 7.01
CA GLY A 230 -13.64 -15.51 6.68
C GLY A 230 -14.27 -14.13 6.62
N ASP A 231 -15.43 -13.92 7.25
CA ASP A 231 -16.08 -12.61 7.34
C ASP A 231 -15.31 -11.68 8.30
N TRP A 232 -14.97 -10.48 7.80
CA TRP A 232 -14.26 -9.42 8.51
C TRP A 232 -15.18 -8.32 9.04
N SER A 233 -16.48 -8.38 8.77
CA SER A 233 -17.46 -7.41 9.28
C SER A 233 -17.70 -7.57 10.79
N ASP A 234 -17.53 -8.78 11.33
CA ASP A 234 -17.59 -9.05 12.77
C ASP A 234 -16.23 -8.82 13.43
N VAL A 235 -15.97 -7.56 13.80
CA VAL A 235 -14.73 -7.13 14.46
C VAL A 235 -14.43 -7.88 15.77
N THR A 236 -15.44 -8.50 16.42
CA THR A 236 -15.23 -9.28 17.65
C THR A 236 -14.49 -10.60 17.40
N LYS A 237 -14.46 -11.06 16.15
CA LYS A 237 -13.72 -12.24 15.69
C LYS A 237 -12.39 -11.90 15.05
N VAL A 238 -12.11 -10.62 14.83
CA VAL A 238 -10.80 -10.18 14.34
C VAL A 238 -9.78 -10.30 15.48
N ARG A 239 -8.61 -10.82 15.14
CA ARG A 239 -7.46 -10.97 16.04
C ARG A 239 -6.25 -10.34 15.39
N THR A 240 -5.41 -9.74 16.22
CA THR A 240 -4.11 -9.20 15.82
C THR A 240 -3.07 -9.62 16.83
N THR A 241 -1.92 -10.06 16.34
CA THR A 241 -0.74 -10.35 17.16
C THR A 241 0.47 -9.61 16.60
N THR A 242 1.28 -9.08 17.50
CA THR A 242 2.61 -8.55 17.17
C THR A 242 3.53 -9.71 16.81
N ILE A 243 4.14 -9.66 15.62
CA ILE A 243 5.23 -10.54 15.21
C ILE A 243 6.54 -10.03 15.85
N ASP A 244 6.77 -8.72 15.78
CA ASP A 244 7.99 -8.08 16.28
C ASP A 244 7.74 -6.59 16.55
N ASP A 245 8.34 -6.05 17.62
CA ASP A 245 8.29 -4.64 18.01
C ASP A 245 9.64 -4.09 18.52
N GLU A 246 10.73 -4.85 18.33
CA GLU A 246 12.03 -4.54 18.93
C GLU A 246 12.87 -3.56 18.10
N LEU A 247 12.62 -3.48 16.78
CA LEU A 247 13.53 -2.83 15.82
C LEU A 247 13.12 -1.41 15.44
N GLY A 248 11.98 -0.92 15.96
CA GLY A 248 11.50 0.43 15.74
C GLY A 248 10.54 0.55 14.56
N VAL A 249 10.95 1.23 13.49
CA VAL A 249 10.03 1.71 12.45
C VAL A 249 9.94 0.72 11.29
N TYR A 250 8.96 -0.17 11.33
CA TYR A 250 8.69 -1.09 10.22
C TYR A 250 8.10 -0.32 9.05
N PHE A 251 8.70 -0.44 7.87
CA PHE A 251 8.33 0.38 6.71
C PHE A 251 7.62 -0.39 5.61
N SER A 252 8.14 -1.55 5.20
CA SER A 252 7.50 -2.36 4.16
C SER A 252 7.52 -3.84 4.53
N VAL A 253 6.56 -4.56 3.98
CA VAL A 253 6.46 -6.02 4.05
C VAL A 253 6.05 -6.55 2.68
N GLU A 254 6.70 -7.62 2.24
CA GLU A 254 6.34 -8.45 1.10
C GLU A 254 6.13 -9.89 1.57
N VAL A 255 5.26 -10.64 0.91
CA VAL A 255 5.03 -12.07 1.20
C VAL A 255 5.53 -12.88 0.01
N ALA A 256 6.60 -13.65 0.19
CA ALA A 256 7.22 -14.40 -0.90
C ALA A 256 8.09 -15.55 -0.35
N ASP A 257 8.32 -16.58 -1.15
CA ASP A 257 9.24 -17.68 -0.80
C ASP A 257 10.69 -17.21 -0.95
N MET A 258 11.36 -16.88 0.16
CA MET A 258 12.67 -16.22 0.13
C MET A 258 13.84 -17.20 0.09
N ASN A 259 13.59 -18.48 0.39
CA ASN A 259 14.62 -19.52 0.51
C ASN A 259 14.42 -20.70 -0.48
N SER A 260 13.39 -20.64 -1.34
CA SER A 260 13.00 -21.68 -2.30
C SER A 260 12.57 -23.01 -1.67
N ASP A 261 12.01 -22.98 -0.45
CA ASP A 261 11.48 -24.17 0.24
C ASP A 261 9.98 -24.43 -0.04
N SER A 262 9.37 -23.64 -0.93
CA SER A 262 7.95 -23.67 -1.28
C SER A 262 7.00 -23.20 -0.17
N ARG A 263 7.53 -22.58 0.89
CA ARG A 263 6.75 -21.86 1.91
C ARG A 263 6.93 -20.37 1.72
N LEU A 264 5.93 -19.61 2.13
CA LEU A 264 6.00 -18.16 2.10
C LEU A 264 6.72 -17.65 3.34
N ASP A 265 7.54 -16.61 3.15
CA ASP A 265 8.20 -15.83 4.17
C ASP A 265 7.73 -14.36 4.11
N LEU A 266 8.10 -13.58 5.12
CA LEU A 266 7.96 -12.13 5.08
C LEU A 266 9.31 -11.49 4.78
N LEU A 267 9.41 -10.72 3.70
CA LEU A 267 10.54 -9.82 3.45
C LEU A 267 10.17 -8.44 3.98
N VAL A 268 10.91 -7.96 4.98
CA VAL A 268 10.55 -6.77 5.78
C VAL A 268 11.67 -5.74 5.74
N THR A 269 11.34 -4.46 5.64
CA THR A 269 12.29 -3.36 5.83
C THR A 269 12.00 -2.58 7.10
N VAL A 270 13.05 -2.24 7.85
CA VAL A 270 12.97 -1.44 9.06
C VAL A 270 13.81 -0.17 8.88
N ASN A 271 13.13 0.97 8.95
CA ASN A 271 13.73 2.28 8.77
C ASN A 271 14.57 2.67 9.97
N SER A 272 15.77 3.18 9.71
CA SER A 272 16.59 3.84 10.72
C SER A 272 17.48 4.92 10.10
N PRO A 273 17.70 6.05 10.80
CA PRO A 273 18.67 7.08 10.39
C PRO A 273 20.08 6.56 10.13
N ASP A 274 20.51 5.58 10.94
CA ASP A 274 21.92 5.19 11.06
C ASP A 274 22.18 3.73 10.73
N ASN A 275 21.16 2.87 10.85
CA ASN A 275 21.30 1.44 10.57
C ASN A 275 19.95 0.81 10.22
N GLY A 276 19.37 1.21 9.09
CA GLY A 276 18.19 0.56 8.56
C GLY A 276 18.51 -0.85 8.08
N THR A 277 17.51 -1.74 8.09
CA THR A 277 17.73 -3.18 7.86
C THR A 277 16.69 -3.78 6.91
N VAL A 278 17.10 -4.86 6.26
CA VAL A 278 16.26 -5.76 5.47
C VAL A 278 16.30 -7.13 6.15
N LEU A 279 15.12 -7.65 6.48
CA LEU A 279 14.93 -8.83 7.30
C LEU A 279 14.05 -9.83 6.55
N VAL A 280 14.19 -11.11 6.90
CA VAL A 280 13.24 -12.16 6.57
C VAL A 280 12.67 -12.74 7.85
N TYR A 281 11.36 -12.96 7.88
CA TYR A 281 10.69 -13.73 8.92
C TYR A 281 10.07 -14.99 8.32
N GLU A 282 10.42 -16.15 8.85
CA GLU A 282 9.81 -17.42 8.44
C GLU A 282 8.38 -17.50 8.97
N ILE A 283 7.40 -17.76 8.09
CA ILE A 283 6.01 -17.90 8.49
C ILE A 283 5.80 -19.28 9.11
N PRO A 284 5.31 -19.38 10.37
CA PRO A 284 5.03 -20.67 11.00
C PRO A 284 3.89 -21.41 10.28
N ASP A 285 3.82 -22.73 10.47
CA ASP A 285 2.78 -23.57 9.86
C ASP A 285 1.36 -23.13 10.21
N ASP A 286 1.18 -22.49 11.37
CA ASP A 286 -0.03 -21.82 11.81
C ASP A 286 0.34 -20.42 12.30
N VAL A 287 -0.13 -19.40 11.59
CA VAL A 287 0.23 -17.99 11.85
C VAL A 287 -0.11 -17.54 13.28
N THR A 288 -0.98 -18.28 13.97
CA THR A 288 -1.45 -17.96 15.33
C THR A 288 -0.52 -18.46 16.44
N LYS A 289 0.46 -19.33 16.12
CA LYS A 289 1.19 -20.10 17.15
C LYS A 289 2.64 -19.69 17.37
N GLY A 290 3.29 -19.05 16.41
CA GLY A 290 4.74 -18.76 16.47
C GLY A 290 5.60 -20.03 16.67
N PRO A 291 6.93 -19.89 16.85
CA PRO A 291 7.70 -18.66 16.76
C PRO A 291 7.83 -18.15 15.31
N TRP A 292 8.17 -16.87 15.16
CA TRP A 292 8.50 -16.25 13.87
C TRP A 292 10.02 -16.09 13.78
N GLU A 293 10.70 -17.01 13.09
CA GLU A 293 12.16 -16.97 13.02
C GLU A 293 12.63 -15.78 12.16
N ARG A 294 13.40 -14.87 12.77
CA ARG A 294 13.91 -13.64 12.14
C ARG A 294 15.36 -13.84 11.67
N ARG A 295 15.66 -13.45 10.43
CA ARG A 295 17.01 -13.41 9.85
C ARG A 295 17.30 -12.04 9.24
N VAL A 296 18.50 -11.51 9.47
CA VAL A 296 18.96 -10.29 8.79
C VAL A 296 19.54 -10.67 7.43
N ILE A 297 19.00 -10.06 6.37
CA ILE A 297 19.52 -10.22 5.00
C ILE A 297 20.56 -9.16 4.69
N SER A 298 20.31 -7.92 5.11
CA SER A 298 21.24 -6.80 4.94
C SER A 298 20.96 -5.72 5.99
N ASP A 299 22.00 -5.02 6.39
CA ASP A 299 21.94 -3.88 7.31
C ASP A 299 22.90 -2.75 6.85
N GLY A 300 23.07 -1.71 7.67
CA GLY A 300 23.98 -0.59 7.41
C GLY A 300 23.42 0.50 6.50
N PHE A 301 22.13 0.43 6.13
CA PHE A 301 21.51 1.48 5.35
C PHE A 301 21.40 2.75 6.19
N SER A 302 22.03 3.83 5.75
CA SER A 302 22.08 5.09 6.48
C SER A 302 21.78 6.26 5.57
N VAL A 303 21.23 7.33 6.15
CA VAL A 303 20.88 8.53 5.39
C VAL A 303 21.91 9.63 5.59
N PRO A 304 22.42 10.25 4.51
CA PRO A 304 23.39 11.31 4.61
C PRO A 304 22.74 12.63 5.05
N GLY A 305 23.54 13.51 5.67
CA GLY A 305 23.18 14.89 6.00
C GLY A 305 22.76 15.13 7.47
N LEU A 306 22.49 16.40 7.79
CA LEU A 306 22.20 16.87 9.16
C LEU A 306 20.82 16.46 9.67
N PHE A 307 19.81 16.40 8.80
CA PHE A 307 18.45 15.98 9.14
C PHE A 307 18.23 14.56 8.63
N LYS A 308 18.29 13.57 9.52
CA LYS A 308 18.21 12.16 9.15
C LYS A 308 16.81 11.54 9.36
N GLN A 309 16.06 12.02 10.34
CA GLN A 309 14.74 11.49 10.66
C GLN A 309 13.75 11.73 9.50
N GLY A 310 12.89 10.75 9.22
CA GLY A 310 11.85 10.83 8.19
C GLY A 310 12.31 10.58 6.75
N LYS A 311 13.59 10.23 6.53
CA LYS A 311 14.14 9.93 5.19
C LYS A 311 13.87 8.50 4.69
N GLY A 312 13.31 7.63 5.54
CA GLY A 312 12.82 6.31 5.16
C GLY A 312 13.86 5.39 4.50
N SER A 313 14.93 5.02 5.23
CA SER A 313 15.98 4.13 4.73
C SER A 313 16.13 2.87 5.59
N PRO A 314 16.23 1.66 4.99
CA PRO A 314 15.99 1.38 3.57
C PRO A 314 14.51 1.58 3.22
N GLY A 315 14.23 2.00 1.99
CA GLY A 315 12.85 2.12 1.50
C GLY A 315 12.18 0.75 1.30
N PHE A 316 11.69 0.48 0.10
CA PHE A 316 11.10 -0.82 -0.24
C PHE A 316 12.16 -1.87 -0.54
N ALA A 317 11.88 -3.11 -0.16
CA ALA A 317 12.53 -4.29 -0.72
C ALA A 317 11.50 -5.04 -1.58
N VAL A 318 11.93 -5.52 -2.75
CA VAL A 318 11.07 -6.26 -3.68
C VAL A 318 11.74 -7.59 -4.01
N PRO A 319 11.07 -8.74 -3.81
CA PRO A 319 11.62 -10.02 -4.23
C PRO A 319 11.63 -10.11 -5.75
N PHE A 320 12.72 -10.64 -6.32
CA PHE A 320 12.82 -10.91 -7.76
C PHE A 320 13.45 -12.29 -7.99
N TYR A 321 12.82 -13.09 -8.85
CA TYR A 321 13.28 -14.43 -9.21
C TYR A 321 13.66 -14.43 -10.69
N PRO A 322 14.95 -14.24 -11.03
CA PRO A 322 15.36 -14.23 -12.42
C PRO A 322 15.15 -15.62 -13.01
N SER A 323 14.26 -15.73 -14.01
CA SER A 323 14.24 -16.91 -14.87
C SER A 323 15.21 -16.68 -16.02
N VAL A 324 16.25 -17.50 -16.11
CA VAL A 324 16.97 -17.67 -17.38
C VAL A 324 16.07 -18.51 -18.27
N ALA A 325 15.26 -17.84 -19.09
CA ALA A 325 14.70 -18.51 -20.25
C ALA A 325 15.89 -18.98 -21.10
N ASN A 326 16.05 -20.30 -21.25
CA ASN A 326 16.90 -20.86 -22.29
C ASN A 326 16.37 -20.32 -23.61
N ARG A 327 17.08 -19.33 -24.17
CA ARG A 327 16.81 -18.75 -25.49
C ARG A 327 17.07 -19.79 -26.58
#